data_AF-A0A388TKQ8-F1
#
_entry.id   AF-A0A388TKQ8-F1
#
_cell.length_a   1.000
_cell.length_b   1.000
_cell.length_c   1.000
_cell.angle_alpha   90.00
_cell.angle_beta   90.00
_cell.angle_gamma   90.00
#
_symmetry.space_group_name_H-M   'P 1'
#
loop_
_entity.id
_entity.type
_entity.pdbx_description
1 polymer ?
#
loop_
_entity_poly.entity_id
_entity_poly.type
_entity_poly.pdbx_seq_one_letter_code
_entity_poly.pdbx_strand_id
1 'polypeptide(L)' 'MSPVFDYETISRNLHISRDVIGKFEKEAMNEFPQDNMLRELHILRALKAYASTRK' A
#
# COMPACT_ATOMS: atom_id res chain seq x y z
N MET A 1 -6.02 -16.92 -1.69
CA MET A 1 -6.40 -16.07 -0.55
C MET A 1 -6.72 -14.72 -1.15
N SER A 2 -7.97 -14.25 -1.07
CA SER A 2 -8.32 -12.93 -1.60
C SER A 2 -7.66 -11.84 -0.74
N PRO A 3 -7.15 -10.75 -1.34
CA PRO A 3 -6.64 -9.62 -0.56
C PRO A 3 -7.75 -9.09 0.36
N VAL A 4 -7.38 -8.76 1.60
CA VAL A 4 -8.30 -8.22 2.62
C VAL A 4 -8.71 -6.79 2.25
N PHE A 5 -7.83 -6.06 1.56
CA PHE A 5 -8.02 -4.72 1.09
C PHE A 5 -7.55 -4.57 -0.37
N ASP A 6 -8.39 -3.92 -1.20
CA ASP A 6 -8.05 -3.63 -2.61
C ASP A 6 -7.20 -2.36 -2.75
N TYR A 7 -5.95 -2.43 -2.28
CA TYR A 7 -5.00 -1.34 -2.39
C TYR A 7 -4.54 -1.10 -3.84
N GLU A 8 -4.63 -2.11 -4.71
CA GLU A 8 -4.27 -2.00 -6.12
C GLU A 8 -5.24 -1.06 -6.86
N THR A 9 -6.55 -1.22 -6.69
CA THR A 9 -7.54 -0.30 -7.28
C THR A 9 -7.38 1.12 -6.74
N ILE A 10 -7.12 1.27 -5.45
CA ILE A 10 -6.87 2.60 -4.84
C ILE A 10 -5.62 3.25 -5.45
N SER A 11 -4.53 2.49 -5.59
CA SER A 11 -3.29 3.01 -6.17
C SER A 11 -3.46 3.49 -7.62
N ARG A 12 -4.27 2.77 -8.41
CA ARG A 12 -4.63 3.14 -9.79
C ARG A 12 -5.46 4.43 -9.82
N ASN A 13 -6.48 4.54 -8.96
CA ASN A 13 -7.31 5.74 -8.86
C ASN A 13 -6.51 6.97 -8.42
N LEU A 14 -5.43 6.78 -7.64
CA LEU A 14 -4.54 7.84 -7.19
C LEU A 14 -3.39 8.14 -8.18
N HIS A 15 -3.33 7.44 -9.32
CA HIS A 15 -2.25 7.56 -10.32
C HIS A 15 -0.84 7.44 -9.71
N ILE A 16 -0.68 6.53 -8.75
CA ILE A 16 0.61 6.27 -8.09
C ILE A 16 1.36 5.20 -8.89
N SER A 17 2.66 5.41 -9.15
CA SER A 17 3.47 4.48 -9.93
C SER A 17 3.77 3.19 -9.17
N ARG A 18 3.94 2.09 -9.92
CA ARG A 18 4.29 0.77 -9.34
C ARG A 18 5.59 0.80 -8.53
N ASP A 19 6.55 1.64 -8.91
CA ASP A 19 7.80 1.78 -8.17
C ASP A 19 7.60 2.33 -6.75
N VAL A 20 6.65 3.25 -6.56
CA VAL A 20 6.31 3.79 -5.24
C VAL A 20 5.54 2.74 -4.44
N ILE A 21 4.61 2.04 -5.08
CA ILE A 21 3.85 0.95 -4.44
C ILE A 21 4.81 -0.15 -3.96
N GLY A 22 5.78 -0.54 -4.78
CA GLY A 22 6.76 -1.58 -4.45
C GLY A 22 7.67 -1.21 -3.27
N LYS A 23 7.87 0.09 -2.98
CA LYS A 23 8.56 0.53 -1.76
C LYS A 23 7.70 0.25 -0.53
N PHE A 24 6.42 0.63 -0.55
CA PHE A 24 5.49 0.38 0.54
C PHE A 24 5.26 -1.12 0.78
N GLU A 25 5.22 -1.93 -0.29
CA GLU A 25 5.12 -3.39 -0.17
C GLU A 25 6.34 -3.98 0.55
N LYS A 26 7.55 -3.53 0.20
CA LYS A 26 8.79 -3.98 0.89
C LYS A 26 8.82 -3.55 2.35
N GLU A 27 8.46 -2.30 2.64
CA GLU A 27 8.41 -1.76 4.00
C GLU A 27 7.41 -2.54 4.85
N ALA A 28 6.18 -2.73 4.35
CA ALA A 28 5.14 -3.51 5.01
C ALA A 28 5.56 -4.96 5.24
N MET A 29 6.25 -5.60 4.28
CA MET A 29 6.72 -6.98 4.42
C MET A 29 7.82 -7.12 5.49
N ASN A 30 8.68 -6.13 5.64
CA ASN A 30 9.69 -6.11 6.69
C ASN A 30 9.09 -5.85 8.08
N GLU A 31 8.06 -5.01 8.17
CA GLU A 31 7.42 -4.64 9.44
C GLU A 31 6.43 -5.71 9.92
N PHE A 32 5.72 -6.36 9.00
CA PHE A 32 4.68 -7.37 9.30
C PHE A 32 4.87 -8.65 8.46
N PRO A 33 5.95 -9.42 8.67
CA PRO A 33 6.29 -10.57 7.82
C PRO A 33 5.24 -11.69 7.82
N GLN A 34 4.48 -11.84 8.92
CA GLN A 34 3.47 -12.91 9.07
C GLN A 34 2.02 -12.41 9.14
N ASP A 35 1.80 -11.09 9.15
CA ASP A 35 0.46 -10.51 9.27
C ASP A 35 0.03 -9.84 7.96
N ASN A 36 -0.70 -10.58 7.14
CA ASN A 36 -1.18 -10.11 5.84
C ASN A 36 -2.09 -8.89 5.97
N MET A 37 -2.93 -8.83 7.02
CA MET A 37 -3.88 -7.75 7.22
C MET A 37 -3.15 -6.44 7.54
N LEU A 38 -2.17 -6.48 8.44
CA LEU A 38 -1.36 -5.32 8.78
C LEU A 38 -0.50 -4.84 7.61
N ARG A 39 0.02 -5.74 6.78
CA ARG A 39 0.73 -5.35 5.55
C ARG A 39 -0.16 -4.53 4.62
N GLU A 40 -1.33 -5.06 4.31
CA GLU A 40 -2.25 -4.39 3.39
C GLU A 40 -2.75 -3.05 3.96
N LEU A 41 -3.02 -2.99 5.28
CA LEU A 41 -3.39 -1.75 5.95
C LEU A 41 -2.24 -0.73 5.91
N HIS A 42 -1.00 -1.15 6.14
CA HIS A 42 0.19 -0.29 6.05
C HIS A 42 0.28 0.33 4.64
N ILE A 43 0.17 -0.51 3.59
CA ILE A 43 0.23 -0.06 2.19
C ILE A 43 -0.89 0.95 1.91
N LEU A 44 -2.13 0.68 2.34
CA LEU A 44 -3.25 1.62 2.19
C LEU A 44 -2.98 2.98 2.85
N ARG A 45 -2.44 2.97 4.07
CA ARG A 45 -2.12 4.20 4.81
C ARG A 45 -1.03 4.99 4.10
N ALA A 46 0.01 4.31 3.63
CA ALA A 46 1.11 4.92 2.88
C ALA A 46 0.60 5.55 1.57
N LEU A 47 -0.25 4.87 0.81
CA LEU A 47 -0.86 5.40 -0.42
C LEU A 47 -1.68 6.66 -0.16
N LYS A 48 -2.53 6.67 0.88
CA LYS A 48 -3.34 7.84 1.24
C LYS A 48 -2.47 9.03 1.69
N ALA A 49 -1.45 8.77 2.50
CA ALA A 49 -0.52 9.81 2.94
C ALA A 49 0.24 10.40 1.75
N TYR A 50 0.76 9.55 0.87
CA TYR A 50 1.48 9.95 -0.34
C TYR A 50 0.63 10.77 -1.32
N ALA A 51 -0.65 10.41 -1.48
CA ALA A 51 -1.57 11.20 -2.29
C ALA A 51 -1.89 12.56 -1.66
N SER A 52 -1.97 12.62 -0.33
CA SER A 52 -2.28 13.85 0.39
C SER A 52 -1.14 14.87 0.35
N THR A 53 0.12 14.42 0.28
CA THR A 53 1.30 15.31 0.20
C THR A 53 1.57 15.86 -1.21
N ARG A 54 0.88 15.34 -2.24
CA ARG A 54 0.97 15.82 -3.64
C ARG A 54 -0.06 16.90 -3.98
N LYS A 55 -1.00 17.21 -3.09
CA LYS A 55 -1.93 18.35 -3.22
C LYS A 55 -1.28 19.63 -2.73
#